data_AF-A0A1H5PMK2-F1
#
_entry.id   AF-A0A1H5PMK2-F1
#
_cell.length_a   1.000
_cell.length_b   1.000
_cell.length_c   1.000
_cell.angle_alpha   90.00
_cell.angle_beta   90.00
_cell.angle_gamma   90.00
#
_symmetry.space_group_name_H-M   'P 1'
#
loop_
_entity.id
_entity.type
_entity.pdbx_description
1 polymer ?
#
loop_
_entity_poly.entity_id
_entity_poly.type
_entity_poly.pdbx_seq_one_letter_code
_entity_poly.pdbx_strand_id
1 'polypeptide(L)'
;MSRAPSTLGGIEEEIRLLRESQRALQDAVAAAVRGRDATAADLTAVQQRITAKTGQALPCDAAIRERIGSAIESSFTTASRALNARWDEIVKLLKEAGKGVAAALHNAEHRQRQREEAEQQARQAQHRTA
;
A
#
# COMPACT_ATOMS: atom_id res chain seq x y z
N MET A 1 -38.90 -20.21 9.18
CA MET A 1 -38.49 -19.44 7.98
C MET A 1 -37.56 -18.32 8.44
N SER A 2 -36.24 -18.55 8.40
CA SER A 2 -35.24 -17.59 8.88
C SER A 2 -34.74 -16.77 7.69
N ARG A 3 -35.17 -15.50 7.58
CA ARG A 3 -34.62 -14.55 6.61
C ARG A 3 -33.26 -14.11 7.13
N ALA A 4 -32.20 -14.57 6.47
CA ALA A 4 -30.87 -13.99 6.67
C ALA A 4 -30.92 -12.48 6.38
N PRO A 5 -30.22 -11.65 7.15
CA PRO A 5 -30.22 -10.20 6.96
C PRO A 5 -29.63 -9.89 5.59
N SER A 6 -30.45 -9.33 4.71
CA SER A 6 -30.03 -8.77 3.44
C SER A 6 -29.17 -7.55 3.72
N THR A 7 -27.85 -7.72 3.61
CA THR A 7 -26.91 -6.60 3.47
C THR A 7 -27.36 -5.74 2.30
N LEU A 8 -27.66 -4.47 2.58
CA LEU A 8 -28.42 -3.48 1.80
C LEU A 8 -27.90 -3.14 0.36
N GLY A 9 -27.01 -3.93 -0.25
CA GLY A 9 -26.46 -3.66 -1.58
C GLY A 9 -26.51 -4.83 -2.59
N GLY A 10 -26.83 -6.05 -2.18
CA GLY A 10 -26.70 -7.21 -3.07
C GLY A 10 -25.24 -7.49 -3.48
N ILE A 11 -25.04 -8.47 -4.36
CA ILE A 11 -23.70 -8.95 -4.75
C ILE A 11 -22.95 -7.98 -5.68
N GLU A 12 -23.69 -7.20 -6.47
CA GLU A 12 -23.12 -6.20 -7.39
C GLU A 12 -22.47 -5.04 -6.63
N GLU A 13 -23.12 -4.55 -5.58
CA GLU A 13 -22.57 -3.49 -4.73
C GLU A 13 -21.34 -3.98 -3.96
N GLU A 14 -21.36 -5.23 -3.47
CA GLU A 14 -20.19 -5.86 -2.85
C GLU A 14 -18.99 -5.88 -3.82
N ILE A 15 -19.21 -6.30 -5.07
CA ILE A 15 -18.18 -6.32 -6.12
C ILE A 15 -17.68 -4.89 -6.43
N ARG A 16 -18.59 -3.90 -6.50
CA ARG A 16 -18.22 -2.50 -6.72
C ARG A 16 -17.29 -1.99 -5.61
N LEU A 17 -17.67 -2.19 -4.35
CA LEU A 17 -16.87 -1.77 -3.19
C LEU A 17 -15.52 -2.48 -3.12
N LEU A 18 -15.46 -3.77 -3.47
CA LEU A 18 -14.21 -4.52 -3.53
C LEU A 18 -13.27 -3.99 -4.63
N ARG A 19 -13.81 -3.61 -5.79
CA ARG A 19 -13.03 -2.98 -6.87
C ARG A 19 -12.51 -1.60 -6.47
N GLU A 20 -13.34 -0.80 -5.80
CA GLU A 20 -12.92 0.51 -5.28
C GLU A 20 -11.82 0.35 -4.22
N SER A 21 -11.98 -0.60 -3.31
CA SER A 21 -10.97 -0.93 -2.30
C SER A 21 -9.66 -1.40 -2.94
N GLN A 22 -9.73 -2.20 -4.01
CA GLN A 22 -8.55 -2.65 -4.75
C GLN A 22 -7.79 -1.48 -5.38
N ARG A 23 -8.50 -0.54 -6.02
CA ARG A 23 -7.90 0.67 -6.59
C ARG A 23 -7.25 1.54 -5.51
N ALA A 24 -7.97 1.79 -4.42
CA ALA A 24 -7.45 2.56 -3.30
C ALA A 24 -6.16 1.95 -2.70
N LEU A 25 -6.09 0.62 -2.60
CA LEU A 25 -4.88 -0.08 -2.15
C LEU A 25 -3.73 0.03 -3.15
N GLN A 26 -4.00 -0.05 -4.46
CA GLN A 26 -2.98 0.17 -5.49
C GLN A 26 -2.41 1.59 -5.43
N ASP A 27 -3.28 2.59 -5.28
CA ASP A 27 -2.88 3.99 -5.14
C ASP A 27 -2.08 4.22 -3.86
N ALA A 28 -2.49 3.60 -2.74
CA ALA A 28 -1.78 3.66 -1.47
C ALA A 28 -0.38 3.03 -1.57
N VAL A 29 -0.22 1.91 -2.27
CA VAL A 29 1.10 1.31 -2.53
C VAL A 29 1.98 2.26 -3.34
N ALA A 30 1.44 2.85 -4.41
CA ALA A 30 2.19 3.79 -5.23
C ALA A 30 2.59 5.05 -4.44
N ALA A 31 1.70 5.55 -3.59
CA ALA A 31 1.98 6.67 -2.70
C ALA A 31 3.05 6.35 -1.65
N ALA A 32 3.00 5.16 -1.03
CA ALA A 32 4.00 4.72 -0.06
C ALA A 32 5.40 4.58 -0.69
N VAL A 33 5.48 4.04 -1.92
CA VAL A 33 6.76 3.97 -2.66
C VAL A 33 7.32 5.37 -2.93
N ARG A 34 6.48 6.31 -3.41
CA ARG A 34 6.92 7.70 -3.61
C ARG A 34 7.33 8.37 -2.30
N GLY A 35 6.62 8.09 -1.21
CA GLY A 35 6.94 8.60 0.12
C GLY A 35 8.30 8.12 0.64
N ARG A 36 8.64 6.85 0.39
CA ARG A 36 9.97 6.30 0.69
C ARG A 36 11.06 7.05 -0.06
N ASP A 37 10.89 7.23 -1.37
CA ASP A 37 11.89 7.87 -2.22
C ASP A 37 12.07 9.35 -1.84
N ALA A 38 10.98 10.06 -1.53
CA ALA A 38 11.01 11.43 -1.01
C ALA A 38 11.73 11.52 0.35
N THR A 39 11.44 10.60 1.28
CA THR A 39 12.10 10.54 2.59
C THR A 39 13.61 10.34 2.45
N ALA A 40 14.04 9.48 1.52
CA ALA A 40 15.46 9.24 1.26
C ALA A 40 16.15 10.48 0.67
N ALA A 41 15.48 11.20 -0.23
CA ALA A 41 15.99 12.46 -0.78
C ALA A 41 16.13 13.53 0.30
N ASP A 42 15.13 13.68 1.18
CA ASP A 42 15.14 14.64 2.28
C ASP A 42 16.28 14.36 3.27
N LEU A 43 16.47 13.10 3.66
CA LEU A 43 17.59 12.69 4.52
C LEU A 43 18.94 13.06 3.91
N THR A 44 19.11 12.78 2.62
CA THR A 44 20.34 13.10 1.88
C THR A 44 20.59 14.61 1.88
N ALA A 45 19.55 15.41 1.59
CA ALA A 45 19.65 16.87 1.57
C ALA A 45 19.97 17.45 2.96
N VAL A 46 19.41 16.87 4.03
CA VAL A 46 19.73 17.29 5.40
C VAL A 46 21.17 16.90 5.75
N GLN A 47 21.61 15.67 5.43
CA GLN A 47 22.98 15.22 5.67
C GLN A 47 24.01 16.17 5.01
N GLN A 48 23.80 16.50 3.73
CA GLN A 48 24.66 17.42 2.99
C GLN A 48 24.71 18.81 3.64
N ARG A 49 23.54 19.34 4.04
CA ARG A 49 23.44 20.66 4.66
C ARG A 49 24.15 20.73 6.01
N ILE A 50 23.99 19.71 6.85
CA ILE A 50 24.67 19.64 8.15
C ILE A 50 26.18 19.53 7.93
N THR A 51 26.62 18.63 7.04
CA THR A 51 28.05 18.46 6.70
C THR A 51 28.68 19.76 6.21
N ALA A 52 28.00 20.48 5.30
CA ALA A 52 28.46 21.76 4.80
C ALA A 52 28.57 22.82 5.91
N LYS A 53 27.55 22.92 6.77
CA LYS A 53 27.58 23.86 7.92
C LYS A 53 28.67 23.52 8.93
N THR A 54 28.93 22.24 9.19
CA THR A 54 30.06 21.80 10.03
C THR A 54 31.39 22.23 9.42
N GLY A 55 31.54 22.09 8.10
CA GLY A 55 32.74 22.55 7.38
C GLY A 55 32.98 24.05 7.51
N GLN A 56 31.91 24.86 7.43
CA GLN A 56 31.96 26.31 7.60
C GLN A 56 32.26 26.73 9.04
N ALA A 57 31.71 26.02 10.04
CA ALA A 57 31.89 26.37 11.45
C ALA A 57 33.29 26.03 12.00
N LEU A 58 33.97 25.05 11.41
CA LEU A 58 35.28 24.56 11.86
C LEU A 58 36.34 24.69 10.75
N PRO A 59 36.73 25.90 10.35
CA PRO A 59 37.59 26.11 9.18
C PRO A 59 39.01 25.53 9.33
N CYS A 60 39.56 25.52 10.55
CA CYS A 60 40.96 25.15 10.82
C CYS A 60 41.14 23.78 11.48
N ASP A 61 40.07 23.16 12.00
CA ASP A 61 40.16 21.90 12.76
C ASP A 61 39.79 20.68 11.92
N ALA A 62 40.69 20.26 11.04
CA ALA A 62 40.45 19.14 10.12
C ALA A 62 40.09 17.82 10.85
N ALA A 63 40.79 17.48 11.94
CA ALA A 63 40.53 16.26 12.71
C ALA A 63 39.15 16.27 13.38
N ILE A 64 38.70 17.43 13.87
CA ILE A 64 37.36 17.55 14.48
C ILE A 64 36.29 17.45 13.39
N ARG A 65 36.48 18.11 12.23
CA ARG A 65 35.58 17.99 11.08
C ARG A 65 35.42 16.55 10.61
N GLU A 66 36.52 15.80 10.51
CA GLU A 66 36.50 14.41 10.07
C GLU A 66 35.72 13.51 11.04
N ARG A 67 35.96 13.67 12.35
CA ARG A 67 35.23 12.93 13.39
C ARG A 67 33.73 13.25 13.36
N ILE A 68 33.37 14.53 13.23
CA ILE A 68 31.96 14.94 13.14
C ILE A 68 31.33 14.46 11.83
N GLY A 69 32.04 14.58 10.71
CA GLY A 69 31.58 14.09 9.40
C GLY A 69 31.27 12.60 9.43
N SER A 70 32.17 11.80 10.00
CA SER A 70 31.98 10.35 10.19
C SER A 70 30.77 10.05 11.08
N ALA A 71 30.59 10.82 12.17
CA ALA A 71 29.44 10.65 13.06
C ALA A 71 28.11 11.02 12.37
N ILE A 72 28.10 12.09 11.56
CA ILE A 72 26.95 12.48 10.73
C ILE A 72 26.63 11.35 9.75
N GLU A 73 27.60 10.89 8.97
CA GLU A 73 27.41 9.83 7.98
C GLU A 73 26.86 8.55 8.60
N SER A 74 27.44 8.10 9.71
CA SER A 74 26.99 6.92 10.44
C SER A 74 25.54 7.07 10.94
N SER A 75 25.21 8.23 11.51
CA SER A 75 23.86 8.51 12.03
C SER A 75 22.81 8.54 10.91
N PHE A 76 23.11 9.21 9.80
CA PHE A 76 22.19 9.32 8.66
C PHE A 76 22.05 7.99 7.91
N THR A 77 23.12 7.21 7.81
CA THR A 77 23.07 5.85 7.26
C THR A 77 22.16 4.95 8.09
N THR A 78 22.28 5.02 9.41
CA THR A 78 21.44 4.25 10.34
C THR A 78 19.97 4.67 10.24
N ALA A 79 19.70 5.98 10.25
CA ALA A 79 18.36 6.53 10.09
C ALA A 79 17.73 6.13 8.75
N SER A 80 18.48 6.22 7.65
CA SER A 80 18.04 5.82 6.31
C SER A 80 17.67 4.34 6.25
N ARG A 81 18.50 3.45 6.81
CA ARG A 81 18.18 2.01 6.89
C ARG A 81 16.91 1.74 7.69
N ALA A 82 16.76 2.36 8.85
CA ALA A 82 15.58 2.17 9.70
C ALA A 82 14.29 2.65 9.01
N LEU A 83 14.33 3.83 8.38
CA LEU A 83 13.18 4.40 7.69
C LEU A 83 12.81 3.60 6.43
N ASN A 84 13.79 3.15 5.64
CA ASN A 84 13.53 2.29 4.49
C ASN A 84 12.90 0.96 4.92
N ALA A 85 13.39 0.35 6.01
CA ALA A 85 12.80 -0.88 6.54
C ALA A 85 11.33 -0.69 6.97
N ARG A 86 10.99 0.46 7.56
CA ARG A 86 9.60 0.79 7.91
C ARG A 86 8.73 1.02 6.68
N TRP A 87 9.24 1.71 5.67
CA TRP A 87 8.52 1.88 4.40
C TRP A 87 8.26 0.55 3.69
N ASP A 88 9.25 -0.34 3.67
CA ASP A 88 9.10 -1.66 3.07
C ASP A 88 8.05 -2.50 3.80
N GLU A 89 7.96 -2.39 5.14
CA GLU A 89 6.91 -3.01 5.94
C GLU A 89 5.51 -2.46 5.60
N ILE A 90 5.36 -1.14 5.49
CA ILE A 90 4.11 -0.50 5.08
C ILE A 90 3.68 -1.01 3.69
N VAL A 91 4.60 -1.01 2.73
CA VAL A 91 4.34 -1.50 1.36
C VAL A 91 3.95 -2.97 1.38
N LYS A 92 4.60 -3.79 2.21
CA LYS A 92 4.27 -5.21 2.37
C LYS A 92 2.85 -5.39 2.90
N LEU A 93 2.48 -4.70 3.98
CA LEU A 93 1.14 -4.77 4.57
C LEU A 93 0.06 -4.36 3.57
N LEU A 94 0.26 -3.28 2.82
CA LEU A 94 -0.67 -2.83 1.79
C LEU A 94 -0.83 -3.87 0.66
N LYS A 95 0.27 -4.49 0.23
CA LYS A 95 0.23 -5.57 -0.77
C LYS A 95 -0.51 -6.81 -0.26
N GLU A 96 -0.31 -7.18 1.00
CA GLU A 96 -1.01 -8.31 1.63
C GLU A 96 -2.51 -8.04 1.75
N ALA A 97 -2.91 -6.84 2.17
CA ALA A 97 -4.31 -6.41 2.15
C ALA A 97 -4.90 -6.46 0.73
N GLY A 98 -4.14 -6.02 -0.28
CA GLY A 98 -4.53 -6.08 -1.70
C GLY A 98 -4.77 -7.51 -2.19
N LYS A 99 -3.96 -8.48 -1.76
CA LYS A 99 -4.19 -9.91 -2.07
C LYS A 99 -5.50 -10.42 -1.45
N GLY A 100 -5.78 -10.03 -0.20
CA GLY A 100 -7.03 -10.37 0.48
C GLY A 100 -8.26 -9.83 -0.27
N VAL A 101 -8.23 -8.56 -0.66
CA VAL A 101 -9.30 -7.92 -1.44
C VAL A 101 -9.46 -8.58 -2.82
N ALA A 102 -8.36 -8.90 -3.50
CA ALA A 102 -8.41 -9.58 -4.80
C ALA A 102 -9.05 -10.98 -4.70
N ALA A 103 -8.72 -11.74 -3.65
CA ALA A 103 -9.35 -13.04 -3.40
C ALA A 103 -10.84 -12.91 -3.09
N ALA A 104 -11.22 -11.93 -2.26
CA ALA A 104 -12.62 -11.64 -1.95
C ALA A 104 -13.41 -11.24 -3.22
N LEU A 105 -12.83 -10.39 -4.07
CA LEU A 105 -13.42 -9.98 -5.34
C LEU A 105 -13.63 -11.18 -6.26
N HIS A 106 -12.63 -12.05 -6.42
CA HIS A 106 -12.74 -13.25 -7.23
C HIS A 106 -13.89 -14.16 -6.75
N ASN A 107 -14.02 -14.34 -5.43
CA ASN A 107 -15.09 -15.13 -4.84
C ASN A 107 -16.48 -14.50 -5.03
N ALA A 108 -16.58 -13.17 -4.93
CA ALA A 108 -17.83 -12.44 -5.16
C ALA A 108 -18.26 -12.56 -6.63
N GLU A 109 -17.35 -12.37 -7.58
CA GLU A 109 -17.60 -12.53 -9.02
C GLU A 109 -18.01 -13.98 -9.36
N HIS A 110 -17.39 -14.98 -8.73
CA HIS A 110 -17.77 -16.38 -8.93
C HIS A 110 -19.19 -16.65 -8.42
N ARG A 111 -19.54 -16.15 -7.23
CA ARG A 111 -20.90 -16.27 -6.67
C ARG A 111 -21.94 -15.56 -7.56
N GLN A 112 -21.60 -14.43 -8.16
CA GLN A 112 -22.47 -13.73 -9.10
C GLN A 112 -22.76 -14.61 -10.34
N ARG A 113 -21.72 -15.15 -10.98
CA ARG A 113 -21.88 -16.02 -12.15
C ARG A 113 -22.77 -17.23 -11.87
N GLN A 114 -22.57 -17.89 -10.73
CA GLN A 114 -23.40 -19.03 -10.33
C GLN A 114 -24.89 -18.66 -10.17
N ARG A 115 -25.19 -17.45 -9.66
CA ARG A 115 -26.58 -16.98 -9.55
C ARG A 115 -27.18 -16.70 -10.92
N GLU A 116 -26.44 -16.02 -11.79
CA GLU A 116 -26.87 -15.73 -13.16
C GLU A 116 -27.16 -17.02 -13.94
N GLU A 117 -26.29 -18.02 -13.83
CA GLU A 117 -26.49 -19.35 -14.43
C GLU A 117 -27.74 -20.05 -13.90
N ALA A 118 -27.95 -20.05 -12.57
CA ALA A 118 -29.13 -20.65 -11.96
C ALA A 118 -30.44 -19.95 -12.39
N GLU A 119 -30.43 -18.62 -12.49
CA GLU A 119 -31.57 -17.85 -12.97
C GLU A 119 -31.88 -18.14 -14.45
N GLN A 120 -30.85 -18.25 -15.29
CA GLN A 120 -31.02 -18.60 -16.70
C GLN A 120 -31.60 -20.01 -16.86
N GLN A 121 -31.11 -20.98 -16.09
CA GLN A 121 -31.66 -22.34 -16.10
C GLN A 121 -33.12 -22.37 -15.65
N ALA A 122 -33.47 -21.63 -14.59
CA ALA A 122 -34.84 -21.54 -14.11
C ALA A 122 -35.80 -20.93 -15.16
N ARG A 123 -35.38 -19.85 -15.85
CA ARG A 123 -36.15 -19.25 -16.94
C ARG A 123 -36.34 -20.22 -18.11
N GLN A 124 -35.30 -20.93 -18.51
CA GLN A 124 -35.37 -21.94 -19.58
C GLN A 124 -36.29 -23.11 -19.22
N ALA A 125 -36.29 -23.55 -17.96
CA ALA A 125 -37.20 -24.60 -17.49
C ALA A 125 -38.66 -24.15 -17.53
N GLN A 126 -38.95 -22.92 -17.08
CA GLN A 126 -40.30 -22.35 -17.09
C GLN A 126 -40.87 -22.19 -18.51
N HIS A 127 -40.04 -21.78 -19.48
CA HIS A 127 -40.43 -21.68 -20.89
C HIS A 127 -40.62 -23.02 -21.60
N ARG A 128 -40.10 -24.13 -21.06
CA ARG A 128 -40.31 -25.48 -21.62
C ARG A 128 -41.57 -26.18 -21.08
N THR A 129 -42.07 -25.74 -19.94
CA THR A 129 -43.27 -26.29 -19.29
C THR A 129 -44.54 -25.47 -19.56
N ALA A 130 -44.43 -24.34 -20.26
CA ALA A 130 -45.53 -23.52 -20.75
C ALA A 130 -45.80 -23.84 -22.23
#